data_AF-A0A497AJT0-F1
#
_entry.id   AF-A0A497AJT0-F1
#
_cell.length_a   1.000
_cell.length_b   1.000
_cell.length_c   1.000
_cell.angle_alpha   90.00
_cell.angle_beta   90.00
_cell.angle_gamma   90.00
#
_symmetry.space_group_name_H-M   'P 1'
#
loop_
_entity.id
_entity.type
_entity.pdbx_description
1 polymer ?
#
loop_
_entity_poly.entity_id
_entity_poly.type
_entity_poly.pdbx_seq_one_letter_code
_entity_poly.pdbx_strand_id
1 'polypeptide(L)'
;MNLTGLHLLLTYQCNYECDHCFVWGSPSQEGVMTLAQIGDIYRQAQELGTVNSIYLEGGEPFLYYPIMARAAREATKLGFGVGIVTNDYWATTVEDAVECLRPLAGLVQDLSISTDLFHYDEVMSAHARNALAAAEQLGIPASTLTCETPEGAAGYPTQTAGEPVESGLAANAAAIMFKGRAAVKLVEG
;
A
#
# COMPACT_ATOMS: atom_id res chain seq x y z
N MET A 1 3.29 21.73 -13.84
CA MET A 1 2.88 20.72 -12.84
C MET A 1 4.10 20.40 -12.03
N ASN A 2 4.07 20.59 -10.70
CA ASN A 2 5.21 20.34 -9.83
C ASN A 2 5.07 18.95 -9.21
N LEU A 3 6.17 18.23 -9.07
CA LEU A 3 6.19 16.95 -8.35
C LEU A 3 6.20 17.25 -6.85
N THR A 4 5.15 16.86 -6.14
CA THR A 4 4.99 17.18 -4.70
C THR A 4 5.16 15.96 -3.79
N GLY A 5 5.05 14.75 -4.32
CA GLY A 5 5.17 13.52 -3.53
C GLY A 5 5.90 12.43 -4.29
N LEU A 6 6.59 11.55 -3.56
CA LEU A 6 7.24 10.36 -4.09
C LEU A 6 6.72 9.12 -3.36
N HIS A 7 6.29 8.11 -4.11
CA HIS A 7 5.97 6.78 -3.57
C HIS A 7 7.14 5.85 -3.88
N LEU A 8 7.79 5.34 -2.84
CA LEU A 8 8.93 4.44 -2.94
C LEU A 8 8.45 3.02 -2.67
N LEU A 9 8.46 2.18 -3.71
CA LEU A 9 8.32 0.74 -3.56
C LEU A 9 9.61 0.21 -2.91
N LEU A 10 9.63 0.16 -1.57
CA LEU A 10 10.78 -0.21 -0.77
C LEU A 10 11.25 -1.62 -1.13
N THR A 11 10.31 -2.52 -1.43
CA THR A 11 10.56 -3.88 -1.85
C THR A 11 9.48 -4.33 -2.82
N TYR A 12 9.76 -5.32 -3.67
CA TYR A 12 8.71 -6.04 -4.40
C TYR A 12 8.24 -7.29 -3.65
N GLN A 13 8.99 -7.74 -2.63
CA GLN A 13 8.61 -8.90 -1.83
C GLN A 13 7.38 -8.61 -0.98
N CYS A 14 6.44 -9.55 -0.95
CA CYS A 14 5.23 -9.50 -0.12
C CYS A 14 4.96 -10.89 0.46
N ASN A 15 4.38 -10.98 1.65
CA ASN A 15 3.89 -12.24 2.22
C ASN A 15 2.59 -12.71 1.55
N TYR A 16 1.95 -11.87 0.73
CA TYR A 16 0.75 -12.18 -0.04
C TYR A 16 1.00 -12.11 -1.55
N GLU A 17 0.13 -12.76 -2.32
CA GLU A 17 0.19 -12.79 -3.78
C GLU A 17 -1.18 -12.43 -4.40
N CYS A 18 -1.76 -11.31 -3.97
CA CYS A 18 -3.11 -10.89 -4.35
C CYS A 18 -3.25 -10.61 -5.85
N ASP A 19 -4.40 -10.93 -6.46
CA ASP A 19 -4.57 -10.79 -7.91
C ASP A 19 -4.62 -9.34 -8.39
N HIS A 20 -5.20 -8.43 -7.62
CA HIS A 20 -5.32 -7.01 -7.95
C HIS A 20 -4.05 -6.18 -7.70
N CYS A 21 -2.99 -6.79 -7.13
CA CYS A 21 -1.78 -6.09 -6.71
C CYS A 21 -1.05 -5.47 -7.91
N PHE A 22 -1.12 -4.15 -8.07
CA PHE A 22 -0.45 -3.45 -9.17
C PHE A 22 1.09 -3.47 -9.06
N VAL A 23 1.62 -3.71 -7.86
CA VAL A 23 3.06 -3.85 -7.60
C VAL A 23 3.58 -5.25 -7.97
N TRP A 24 2.69 -6.19 -8.26
CA TRP A 24 3.04 -7.59 -8.54
C TRP A 24 3.79 -8.28 -7.40
N GLY A 25 3.55 -7.83 -6.16
CA GLY A 25 4.21 -8.38 -4.97
C GLY A 25 3.89 -9.86 -4.77
N SER A 26 4.87 -10.63 -4.33
CA SER A 26 4.71 -12.05 -3.96
C SER A 26 5.85 -12.49 -3.03
N PRO A 27 5.73 -13.67 -2.40
CA PRO A 27 6.82 -14.22 -1.57
C PRO A 27 8.10 -14.52 -2.35
N SER A 28 7.96 -14.76 -3.66
CA SER A 28 9.06 -15.07 -4.59
C SER A 28 9.67 -13.85 -5.26
N GLN A 29 9.06 -12.66 -5.12
CA GLN A 29 9.67 -11.42 -5.61
C GLN A 29 10.91 -11.07 -4.80
N GLU A 30 11.89 -10.50 -5.48
CA GLU A 30 13.12 -10.00 -4.90
C GLU A 30 13.26 -8.50 -5.18
N GLY A 31 14.26 -7.89 -4.57
CA GLY A 31 14.57 -6.48 -4.74
C GLY A 31 14.05 -5.67 -3.56
N VAL A 32 15.00 -5.05 -2.87
CA VAL A 32 14.76 -4.12 -1.77
C VAL A 32 15.70 -2.93 -1.95
N MET A 33 15.19 -1.72 -1.72
CA MET A 33 16.04 -0.53 -1.73
C MET A 33 16.99 -0.56 -0.53
N THR A 34 18.25 -0.25 -0.79
CA THR A 34 19.24 0.01 0.25
C THR A 34 19.07 1.42 0.81
N LEU A 35 19.56 1.65 2.04
CA LEU A 35 19.58 2.98 2.64
C LEU A 35 20.36 4.01 1.80
N ALA A 36 21.40 3.58 1.09
CA ALA A 36 22.16 4.45 0.20
C ALA A 36 21.29 4.95 -0.97
N GLN A 37 20.54 4.05 -1.62
CA GLN A 37 19.61 4.41 -2.69
C GLN A 37 18.51 5.34 -2.18
N ILE A 38 17.94 5.06 -1.00
CA ILE A 38 16.92 5.92 -0.37
C ILE A 38 17.48 7.31 -0.08
N GLY A 39 18.69 7.38 0.50
CA GLY A 39 19.37 8.64 0.77
C GLY A 39 19.64 9.47 -0.49
N ASP A 40 20.06 8.82 -1.57
CA ASP A 40 20.27 9.47 -2.87
C ASP A 40 18.97 10.02 -3.46
N ILE A 41 17.84 9.31 -3.30
CA ILE A 41 16.52 9.78 -3.71
C ILE A 41 16.10 11.00 -2.88
N TYR A 42 16.29 10.95 -1.55
CA TYR A 42 15.95 12.07 -0.67
C TYR A 42 16.77 13.32 -0.98
N ARG A 43 18.07 13.16 -1.27
CA ARG A 43 18.92 14.28 -1.72
C ARG A 43 18.37 14.93 -2.99
N GLN A 44 18.02 14.12 -3.99
CA GLN A 44 17.44 14.62 -5.24
C GLN A 44 16.08 15.30 -5.02
N ALA A 45 15.25 14.76 -4.12
CA ALA A 45 13.97 15.35 -3.75
C ALA A 45 14.15 16.73 -3.09
N GLN A 46 15.14 16.89 -2.21
CA GLN A 46 15.50 18.19 -1.62
C GLN A 46 16.04 19.17 -2.67
N GLU A 47 16.90 18.71 -3.58
CA GLU A 47 17.43 19.53 -4.69
C GLU A 47 16.31 20.05 -5.60
N LEU A 48 15.27 19.25 -5.84
CA LEU A 48 14.10 19.66 -6.61
C LEU A 48 13.28 20.75 -5.89
N GLY A 49 13.26 20.73 -4.55
CA GLY A 49 12.61 21.75 -3.71
C GLY A 49 11.08 21.79 -3.78
N THR A 50 10.44 20.94 -4.58
CA THR A 50 8.97 20.86 -4.71
C THR A 50 8.35 19.68 -4.00
N VAL A 51 9.14 18.64 -3.69
CA VAL A 51 8.67 17.43 -2.99
C VAL A 51 8.49 17.75 -1.51
N ASN A 52 7.32 17.43 -0.97
CA ASN A 52 6.99 17.63 0.43
C ASN A 52 6.52 16.35 1.12
N SER A 53 6.26 15.26 0.38
CA SER A 53 5.85 13.98 0.96
C SER A 53 6.60 12.78 0.38
N ILE A 54 6.84 11.79 1.23
CA ILE A 54 7.41 10.49 0.89
C ILE A 54 6.46 9.40 1.40
N TYR A 55 6.04 8.50 0.52
CA TYR A 55 5.31 7.28 0.86
C TYR A 55 6.24 6.08 0.77
N LEU A 56 6.26 5.26 1.82
CA LEU A 56 6.97 3.98 1.84
C LEU A 56 5.95 2.86 1.60
N GLU A 57 6.08 2.18 0.48
CA GLU A 57 5.16 1.15 0.03
C GLU A 57 5.95 -0.01 -0.61
N GLY A 58 5.30 -0.86 -1.41
CA GLY A 58 5.97 -1.95 -2.10
C GLY A 58 5.07 -3.17 -2.27
N GLY A 59 5.70 -4.34 -2.23
CA GLY A 59 5.02 -5.57 -1.85
C GLY A 59 4.53 -5.46 -0.40
N GLU A 60 5.42 -5.63 0.58
CA GLU A 60 5.14 -5.32 1.98
C GLU A 60 6.37 -4.69 2.67
N PRO A 61 6.35 -3.36 2.95
CA PRO A 61 7.50 -2.68 3.53
C PRO A 61 7.86 -3.13 4.96
N PHE A 62 6.90 -3.63 5.76
CA PHE A 62 7.16 -4.11 7.12
C PHE A 62 7.99 -5.41 7.16
N LEU A 63 8.08 -6.17 6.05
CA LEU A 63 9.04 -7.28 5.94
C LEU A 63 10.50 -6.80 6.08
N TYR A 64 10.76 -5.53 5.73
CA TYR A 64 12.06 -4.87 5.83
C TYR A 64 12.05 -3.75 6.87
N TYR A 65 11.41 -4.02 8.02
CA TYR A 65 11.16 -3.06 9.09
C TYR A 65 12.35 -2.14 9.46
N PRO A 66 13.59 -2.64 9.67
CA PRO A 66 14.70 -1.77 10.04
C PRO A 66 15.04 -0.71 8.97
N ILE A 67 14.89 -1.07 7.69
CA ILE A 67 15.13 -0.16 6.56
C ILE A 67 13.97 0.83 6.46
N MET A 68 12.72 0.34 6.49
CA MET A 68 11.51 1.16 6.47
C MET A 68 11.53 2.21 7.60
N ALA A 69 11.76 1.79 8.85
CA ALA A 69 11.77 2.68 10.00
C ALA A 69 12.93 3.68 9.95
N ARG A 70 14.09 3.29 9.40
CA ARG A 70 15.21 4.21 9.18
C ARG A 70 14.86 5.25 8.12
N ALA A 71 14.26 4.83 7.01
CA ALA A 71 13.84 5.69 5.92
C ALA A 71 12.79 6.73 6.37
N ALA A 72 11.74 6.29 7.09
CA ALA A 72 10.73 7.19 7.66
C ALA A 72 11.36 8.27 8.55
N ARG A 73 12.23 7.87 9.48
CA ARG A 73 12.93 8.81 10.37
C ARG A 73 13.84 9.78 9.62
N GLU A 74 14.53 9.32 8.57
CA GLU A 74 15.36 10.21 7.74
C GLU A 74 14.53 11.19 6.95
N ALA A 75 13.42 10.75 6.34
CA ALA A 75 12.49 11.62 5.62
C ALA A 75 11.94 12.72 6.52
N THR A 76 11.46 12.39 7.73
CA THR A 76 10.97 13.38 8.71
C THR A 76 12.06 14.38 9.09
N LYS A 77 13.31 13.92 9.32
CA LYS A 77 14.45 14.82 9.64
C LYS A 77 14.77 15.81 8.52
N LEU A 78 14.51 15.43 7.27
CA LEU A 78 14.70 16.28 6.11
C LEU A 78 13.50 17.20 5.83
N GLY A 79 12.45 17.11 6.65
CA GLY A 79 11.27 17.97 6.57
C GLY A 79 10.16 17.45 5.67
N PHE A 80 10.25 16.21 5.18
CA PHE A 80 9.17 15.60 4.41
C PHE A 80 8.07 15.07 5.33
N GLY A 81 6.82 15.17 4.87
CA GLY A 81 5.72 14.37 5.40
C GLY A 81 5.90 12.90 5.01
N VAL A 82 5.55 11.98 5.90
CA VAL A 82 5.76 10.54 5.72
C VAL A 82 4.44 9.79 5.74
N GLY A 83 4.18 9.05 4.67
CA GLY A 83 3.11 8.05 4.57
C GLY A 83 3.67 6.63 4.48
N ILE A 84 2.91 5.64 4.93
CA ILE A 84 3.24 4.22 4.78
C ILE A 84 2.00 3.44 4.35
N VAL A 85 2.14 2.59 3.34
CA VAL A 85 1.09 1.62 2.95
C VAL A 85 1.53 0.21 3.35
N THR A 86 0.64 -0.55 3.98
CA THR A 86 0.94 -1.87 4.57
C THR A 86 -0.27 -2.80 4.45
N ASN A 87 -0.01 -4.10 4.29
CA ASN A 87 -1.01 -5.18 4.35
C ASN A 87 -1.27 -5.69 5.78
N ASP A 88 -0.71 -5.02 6.79
CA ASP A 88 -1.02 -5.19 8.22
C ASP A 88 -0.74 -6.59 8.82
N TYR A 89 -0.03 -7.49 8.13
CA TYR A 89 0.20 -8.87 8.58
C TYR A 89 0.79 -9.01 10.00
N TRP A 90 1.53 -7.99 10.46
CA TRP A 90 2.20 -7.96 11.76
C TRP A 90 1.26 -7.63 12.93
N ALA A 91 0.03 -7.17 12.66
CA ALA A 91 -0.92 -6.75 13.67
C ALA A 91 -1.74 -7.93 14.24
N THR A 92 -1.06 -8.98 14.69
CA THR A 92 -1.70 -10.22 15.21
C THR A 92 -2.53 -9.98 16.46
N THR A 93 -2.10 -9.05 17.30
CA THR A 93 -2.85 -8.49 18.43
C THR A 93 -2.68 -6.97 18.48
N VAL A 94 -3.47 -6.27 19.29
CA VAL A 94 -3.29 -4.83 19.48
C VAL A 94 -1.94 -4.55 20.14
N GLU A 95 -1.51 -5.39 21.08
CA GLU A 95 -0.23 -5.29 21.77
C GLU A 95 0.95 -5.44 20.79
N ASP A 96 0.92 -6.47 19.94
CA ASP A 96 1.94 -6.66 18.90
C ASP A 96 1.97 -5.47 17.93
N ALA A 97 0.79 -4.98 17.57
CA ALA A 97 0.67 -3.83 16.69
C ALA A 97 1.24 -2.55 17.31
N VAL A 98 1.00 -2.32 18.61
CA VAL A 98 1.59 -1.21 19.36
C VAL A 98 3.12 -1.31 19.38
N GLU A 99 3.69 -2.49 19.63
CA GLU A 99 5.15 -2.68 19.60
C GLU A 99 5.74 -2.34 18.23
N CYS A 100 5.07 -2.76 17.16
CA CYS A 100 5.49 -2.50 15.79
C CYS A 100 5.42 -1.01 15.42
N LEU A 101 4.34 -0.32 15.83
CA LEU A 101 4.10 1.07 15.46
C LEU A 101 4.79 2.10 16.37
N ARG A 102 5.13 1.75 17.62
CA ARG A 102 5.70 2.70 18.59
C ARG A 102 6.90 3.48 18.06
N PRO A 103 7.87 2.88 17.33
CA PRO A 103 9.00 3.63 16.77
C PRO A 103 8.63 4.63 15.66
N LEU A 104 7.42 4.55 15.13
CA LEU A 104 6.90 5.40 14.05
C LEU A 104 6.00 6.54 14.57
N ALA A 105 5.63 6.49 15.86
CA ALA A 105 4.81 7.51 16.50
C ALA A 105 5.48 8.89 16.43
N GLY A 106 4.73 9.89 15.98
CA GLY A 106 5.23 11.25 15.74
C GLY A 106 6.11 11.42 14.49
N LEU A 107 6.42 10.33 13.75
CA LEU A 107 7.16 10.37 12.50
C LEU A 107 6.27 10.21 11.26
N VAL A 108 5.24 9.37 11.36
CA VAL A 108 4.30 9.06 10.26
C VAL A 108 3.04 9.93 10.40
N GLN A 109 2.62 10.54 9.29
CA GLN A 109 1.42 11.38 9.21
C GLN A 109 0.26 10.69 8.50
N ASP A 110 0.52 9.59 7.80
CA ASP A 110 -0.49 8.75 7.18
C ASP A 110 -0.08 7.28 7.17
N LEU A 111 -0.79 6.45 7.93
CA LEU A 111 -0.68 5.00 7.87
C LEU A 111 -1.90 4.43 7.14
N SER A 112 -1.71 4.02 5.89
CA SER A 112 -2.74 3.42 5.05
C SER A 112 -2.67 1.90 5.14
N ILE A 113 -3.71 1.25 5.70
CA ILE A 113 -3.76 -0.21 5.83
C ILE A 113 -4.62 -0.79 4.71
N SER A 114 -4.03 -1.68 3.92
CA SER A 114 -4.66 -2.33 2.78
C SER A 114 -5.43 -3.55 3.24
N THR A 115 -6.74 -3.37 3.40
CA THR A 115 -7.68 -4.42 3.78
C THR A 115 -8.83 -4.41 2.80
N ASP A 116 -9.10 -5.54 2.17
CA ASP A 116 -10.29 -5.79 1.36
C ASP A 116 -10.46 -7.29 1.15
N LEU A 117 -11.54 -7.68 0.46
CA LEU A 117 -11.84 -9.08 0.11
C LEU A 117 -10.78 -9.76 -0.77
N PHE A 118 -9.84 -9.01 -1.32
CA PHE A 118 -8.77 -9.53 -2.17
C PHE A 118 -7.43 -9.65 -1.42
N HIS A 119 -7.30 -9.00 -0.27
CA HIS A 119 -6.20 -9.21 0.69
C HIS A 119 -6.57 -10.23 1.76
N TYR A 120 -7.85 -10.32 2.12
CA TYR A 120 -8.38 -11.19 3.17
C TYR A 120 -9.74 -11.77 2.75
N ASP A 121 -10.20 -12.86 3.38
CA ASP A 121 -11.57 -13.38 3.16
C ASP A 121 -12.67 -12.49 3.78
N GLU A 122 -12.30 -11.30 4.29
CA GLU A 122 -13.17 -10.32 4.95
C GLU A 122 -12.76 -8.90 4.52
N VAL A 123 -13.72 -7.97 4.38
CA VAL A 123 -13.46 -6.56 4.03
C VAL A 123 -12.58 -5.87 5.09
N MET A 124 -12.80 -6.19 6.37
CA MET A 124 -12.03 -5.69 7.50
C MET A 124 -11.43 -6.86 8.27
N SER A 125 -10.14 -7.10 8.09
CA SER A 125 -9.47 -8.21 8.77
C SER A 125 -9.31 -7.94 10.28
N ALA A 126 -9.05 -8.99 11.06
CA ALA A 126 -8.67 -8.85 12.46
C ALA A 126 -7.38 -8.02 12.62
N HIS A 127 -6.43 -8.22 11.70
CA HIS A 127 -5.15 -7.50 11.67
C HIS A 127 -5.39 -6.00 11.44
N ALA A 128 -6.27 -5.63 10.51
CA ALA A 128 -6.59 -4.25 10.22
C ALA A 128 -7.23 -3.55 11.42
N ARG A 129 -8.15 -4.24 12.13
CA ARG A 129 -8.74 -3.72 13.38
C ARG A 129 -7.69 -3.51 14.45
N ASN A 130 -6.77 -4.46 14.63
CA ASN A 130 -5.70 -4.37 15.62
C ASN A 130 -4.73 -3.21 15.29
N ALA A 131 -4.34 -3.07 14.03
CA ALA A 131 -3.46 -2.01 13.55
C ALA A 131 -4.10 -0.62 13.72
N LEU A 132 -5.38 -0.47 13.37
CA LEU A 132 -6.12 0.78 13.58
C LEU A 132 -6.21 1.14 15.07
N ALA A 133 -6.52 0.18 15.94
CA ALA A 133 -6.58 0.40 17.38
C ALA A 133 -5.21 0.79 17.97
N ALA A 134 -4.13 0.16 17.50
CA ALA A 134 -2.77 0.52 17.92
C ALA A 134 -2.36 1.91 17.42
N ALA A 135 -2.70 2.26 16.18
CA ALA A 135 -2.44 3.57 15.61
C ALA A 135 -3.17 4.68 16.39
N GLU A 136 -4.44 4.45 16.75
CA GLU A 136 -5.23 5.35 17.61
C GLU A 136 -4.55 5.56 18.97
N GLN A 137 -4.13 4.49 19.64
CA GLN A 137 -3.43 4.57 20.94
C GLN A 137 -2.13 5.38 20.88
N LEU A 138 -1.43 5.32 19.76
CA LEU A 138 -0.15 5.99 19.55
C LEU A 138 -0.29 7.40 18.93
N GLY A 139 -1.51 7.81 18.60
CA GLY A 139 -1.78 9.08 17.93
C GLY A 139 -1.22 9.15 16.51
N ILE A 140 -1.11 8.02 15.81
CA ILE A 140 -0.71 7.94 14.40
C ILE A 140 -1.98 8.05 13.54
N PRO A 141 -2.10 9.05 12.66
CA PRO A 141 -3.23 9.11 11.74
C PRO A 141 -3.20 7.89 10.81
N ALA A 142 -4.32 7.15 10.77
CA ALA A 142 -4.43 5.94 9.98
C ALA A 142 -5.79 5.87 9.25
N SER A 143 -5.79 5.24 8.08
CA SER A 143 -6.98 4.99 7.28
C SER A 143 -6.90 3.64 6.58
N THR A 144 -8.03 3.16 6.07
CA THR A 144 -8.10 1.91 5.30
C THR A 144 -8.09 2.19 3.81
N LEU A 145 -7.35 1.39 3.05
CA LEU A 145 -7.34 1.39 1.59
C LEU A 145 -7.98 0.09 1.10
N THR A 146 -9.15 0.20 0.47
CA THR A 146 -9.98 -0.95 0.04
C THR A 146 -10.17 -0.94 -1.48
N CYS A 147 -10.01 -2.09 -2.15
CA CYS A 147 -10.52 -2.25 -3.51
C CYS A 147 -12.03 -2.51 -3.49
N GLU A 148 -12.79 -1.73 -4.24
CA GLU A 148 -14.22 -1.95 -4.39
C GLU A 148 -14.49 -3.24 -5.18
N THR A 149 -15.33 -4.12 -4.63
CA THR A 149 -15.90 -5.23 -5.40
C THR A 149 -17.00 -4.71 -6.31
N PRO A 150 -16.98 -4.99 -7.62
CA PRO A 150 -18.06 -4.60 -8.50
C PRO A 150 -19.39 -5.23 -8.07
N GLU A 151 -20.44 -4.42 -7.90
CA GLU A 151 -21.79 -4.90 -7.66
C GLU A 151 -22.26 -5.82 -8.82
N GLY A 152 -22.74 -7.03 -8.49
CA GLY A 152 -23.27 -7.98 -9.46
C GLY A 152 -22.35 -9.15 -9.86
N ALA A 153 -21.20 -9.34 -9.21
CA ALA A 153 -20.28 -10.45 -9.52
C ALA A 153 -20.79 -11.83 -9.03
N ALA A 154 -21.70 -12.43 -9.79
CA ALA A 154 -21.88 -13.88 -9.86
C ALA A 154 -21.87 -14.29 -11.35
N GLY A 155 -20.78 -14.89 -11.81
CA GLY A 155 -20.62 -15.37 -13.18
C GLY A 155 -20.28 -14.25 -14.17
N TYR A 156 -19.00 -13.99 -14.38
CA TYR A 156 -18.56 -13.05 -15.41
C TYR A 156 -18.99 -13.54 -16.80
N PRO A 157 -19.69 -12.72 -17.60
CA PRO A 157 -19.92 -13.05 -19.00
C PRO A 157 -18.59 -13.01 -19.76
N THR A 158 -18.36 -13.98 -20.65
CA THR A 158 -17.26 -13.96 -21.61
C THR A 158 -17.30 -12.67 -22.42
N GLN A 159 -16.23 -11.88 -22.37
CA GLN A 159 -16.07 -10.66 -23.15
C GLN A 159 -15.04 -10.85 -24.25
N THR A 160 -15.22 -10.13 -25.35
CA THR A 160 -14.25 -10.05 -26.45
C THR A 160 -13.07 -9.17 -26.06
N ALA A 161 -11.86 -9.62 -26.37
CA ALA A 161 -10.61 -8.94 -26.01
C ALA A 161 -10.60 -7.46 -26.43
N GLY A 162 -10.28 -6.58 -25.49
CA GLY A 162 -10.03 -5.15 -25.73
C GLY A 162 -11.22 -4.22 -25.49
N GLU A 163 -12.41 -4.71 -25.11
CA GLU A 163 -13.52 -3.84 -24.73
C GLU A 163 -13.45 -3.42 -23.25
N PRO A 164 -13.75 -2.15 -22.91
CA PRO A 164 -13.85 -1.71 -21.52
C PRO A 164 -14.95 -2.46 -20.78
N VAL A 165 -14.67 -2.87 -19.55
CA VAL A 165 -15.71 -3.48 -18.70
C VAL A 165 -16.67 -2.38 -18.23
N GLU A 166 -17.81 -2.27 -18.89
CA GLU A 166 -18.91 -1.44 -18.39
C GLU A 166 -19.59 -2.16 -17.21
N SER A 167 -19.28 -1.73 -15.97
CA SER A 167 -20.13 -2.06 -14.84
C SER A 167 -21.49 -1.41 -15.08
N GLY A 168 -22.56 -2.20 -15.13
CA GLY A 168 -23.93 -1.73 -15.41
C GLY A 168 -24.56 -0.87 -14.31
N LEU A 169 -23.83 0.10 -13.74
CA LEU A 169 -24.30 0.99 -12.68
C LEU A 169 -24.11 2.44 -13.04
N ALA A 170 -25.23 3.11 -13.34
CA ALA A 170 -25.36 4.57 -13.46
C ALA A 170 -24.40 5.25 -14.46
N ALA A 171 -24.79 6.41 -14.97
CA ALA A 171 -24.01 7.18 -15.95
C ALA A 171 -22.63 7.68 -15.45
N ASN A 172 -22.14 7.23 -14.28
CA ASN A 172 -20.94 7.68 -13.59
C ASN A 172 -20.15 6.58 -12.85
N ALA A 173 -20.47 5.27 -12.95
CA ALA A 173 -19.55 4.26 -12.42
C ALA A 173 -18.34 4.15 -13.34
N ALA A 174 -17.14 4.27 -12.74
CA ALA A 174 -15.91 4.03 -13.48
C ALA A 174 -15.89 2.59 -13.99
N ALA A 175 -15.53 2.40 -15.26
CA ALA A 175 -15.34 1.07 -15.85
C ALA A 175 -14.43 0.22 -14.94
N ILE A 176 -14.76 -1.06 -14.79
CA ILE A 176 -13.97 -1.97 -13.94
C ILE A 176 -12.59 -2.11 -14.58
N MET A 177 -11.55 -1.72 -13.83
CA MET A 177 -10.17 -1.80 -14.27
C MET A 177 -9.46 -2.94 -13.56
N PHE A 178 -9.20 -4.03 -14.28
CA PHE A 178 -8.31 -5.08 -13.79
C PHE A 178 -6.86 -4.54 -13.72
N LYS A 179 -6.21 -4.78 -12.58
CA LYS A 179 -4.82 -4.39 -12.32
C LYS A 179 -4.02 -5.60 -11.86
N GLY A 180 -2.69 -5.50 -11.95
CA GLY A 180 -1.82 -6.56 -11.46
C GLY A 180 -2.00 -7.87 -12.21
N ARG A 181 -1.97 -8.98 -11.46
CA ARG A 181 -2.16 -10.33 -12.00
C ARG A 181 -3.56 -10.54 -12.56
N ALA A 182 -4.59 -9.87 -12.04
CA ALA A 182 -5.96 -9.94 -12.55
C ALA A 182 -6.03 -9.50 -14.02
N ALA A 183 -5.22 -8.52 -14.42
CA ALA A 183 -5.14 -8.08 -15.81
C ALA A 183 -4.57 -9.14 -16.76
N VAL A 184 -3.84 -10.14 -16.25
CA VAL A 184 -3.34 -11.26 -17.04
C VAL A 184 -4.26 -12.47 -16.93
N LYS A 185 -4.69 -12.82 -15.70
CA LYS A 185 -5.50 -14.00 -15.43
C LYS A 185 -6.94 -13.89 -15.94
N LEU A 186 -7.53 -12.69 -15.90
CA LEU A 186 -8.97 -12.48 -16.10
C LEU A 186 -9.31 -11.78 -17.42
N VAL A 187 -8.31 -11.26 -18.13
CA VAL A 187 -8.49 -10.57 -19.42
C VAL A 187 -8.23 -11.53 -20.61
N GLU A 188 -7.67 -12.72 -20.36
CA GLU A 188 -7.57 -13.76 -21.38
C GLU A 188 -8.92 -14.47 -21.58
N GLY A 189 -9.59 -14.07 -22.66
CA GLY A 189 -10.68 -14.77 -23.34
C GLY A 189 -10.37 -14.90 -24.82
#